data_AF-A0A3L7PC87-F1
#
_entry.id   AF-A0A3L7PC87-F1
#
_cell.length_a   1.000
_cell.length_b   1.000
_cell.length_c   1.000
_cell.angle_alpha   90.00
_cell.angle_beta   90.00
_cell.angle_gamma   90.00
#
_symmetry.space_group_name_H-M   'P 1'
#
loop_
_entity.id
_entity.type
_entity.pdbx_description
1 polymer ?
#
loop_
_entity_poly.entity_id
_entity_poly.type
_entity_poly.pdbx_seq_one_letter_code
_entity_poly.pdbx_strand_id
1 'polypeptide(L)'
;MDRRAVWIALLGLLCSGVSLLADDAPEDSPPPPPKSHLVVAGAFEAAVLLDGNVQSIGSEEIQIKPKEWTTFVVDWAIESGRSVKAGDEIVRFESMTFERELDALMLELVSNNTSLALAQIDLKLLEKTNPLDLEAAERTAAVALEE
;
A
#
# COMPACT_ATOMS: atom_id res chain seq x y z
N MET A 1 20.42 45.83 88.73
CA MET A 1 21.39 46.94 88.69
C MET A 1 22.78 46.45 89.13
N ASP A 2 23.40 45.72 88.21
CA ASP A 2 24.77 45.85 87.72
C ASP A 2 25.90 46.25 88.67
N ARG A 3 26.60 45.24 89.19
CA ARG A 3 28.00 45.35 89.67
C ARG A 3 29.05 44.99 88.61
N ARG A 4 28.60 44.58 87.40
CA ARG A 4 29.45 44.10 86.30
C ARG A 4 29.65 45.13 85.18
N ALA A 5 28.82 46.17 85.11
CA ALA A 5 28.91 47.21 84.08
C ALA A 5 29.84 48.38 84.44
N VAL A 6 30.16 48.58 85.73
CA VAL A 6 30.97 49.73 86.21
C VAL A 6 32.48 49.49 86.07
N TRP A 7 32.94 48.24 86.05
CA TRP A 7 34.36 47.90 85.92
C TRP A 7 34.88 47.86 84.48
N ILE A 8 33.98 47.78 83.49
CA ILE A 8 34.35 47.65 82.07
C ILE A 8 34.46 49.03 81.40
N ALA A 9 33.90 50.09 82.00
CA ALA A 9 33.79 51.40 81.35
C ALA A 9 34.78 52.48 81.84
N LEU A 10 35.63 52.22 82.85
CA LEU A 10 36.40 53.30 83.50
C LEU A 10 37.91 53.08 83.63
N LEU A 11 38.47 52.06 82.96
CA LEU A 11 39.92 51.97 82.77
C LEU A 11 40.32 51.82 81.30
N GLY A 12 39.56 52.49 80.44
CA GLY A 12 40.21 53.11 79.30
C GLY A 12 41.12 54.23 79.81
N LEU A 13 42.17 54.47 79.01
CA LEU A 13 42.77 55.79 78.82
C LEU A 13 43.89 56.18 79.81
N LEU A 14 45.13 55.80 79.47
CA LEU A 14 46.24 56.76 79.38
C LEU A 14 47.49 56.09 78.76
N CYS A 15 47.96 56.64 77.63
CA CYS A 15 49.37 56.94 77.33
C CYS A 15 50.46 55.89 77.61
N SER A 16 51.33 55.44 76.71
CA SER A 16 51.82 55.93 75.43
C SER A 16 52.84 54.91 74.92
N GLY A 17 53.00 54.79 73.60
CA GLY A 17 54.35 54.57 73.04
C GLY A 17 54.60 53.27 72.28
N VAL A 18 54.36 53.34 70.96
CA VAL A 18 55.24 52.86 69.89
C VAL A 18 55.75 51.42 69.96
N SER A 19 55.19 50.57 69.11
CA SER A 19 56.03 49.83 68.16
C SER A 19 55.33 49.78 66.81
N LEU A 20 55.97 50.46 65.88
CA LEU A 20 55.64 50.64 64.48
C LEU A 20 56.27 49.49 63.68
N LEU A 21 55.53 49.00 62.68
CA LEU A 21 56.01 48.47 61.39
C LEU A 21 56.78 47.13 61.33
N ALA A 22 56.10 46.11 60.78
CA ALA A 22 56.61 45.40 59.60
C ALA A 22 55.41 44.92 58.76
N ASP A 23 55.49 45.21 57.47
CA ASP A 23 54.50 45.08 56.39
C ASP A 23 54.83 43.83 55.52
N ASP A 24 53.91 43.46 54.62
CA ASP A 24 53.99 42.42 53.55
C ASP A 24 53.87 40.93 53.97
N ALA A 25 53.09 40.03 53.32
CA ALA A 25 52.45 39.99 52.00
C ALA A 25 51.33 38.89 51.97
N PRO A 26 50.44 38.85 50.95
CA PRO A 26 49.40 37.82 50.82
C PRO A 26 49.93 36.54 50.14
N GLU A 27 49.76 35.37 50.75
CA GLU A 27 50.02 34.09 50.07
C GLU A 27 48.86 33.70 49.14
N ASP A 28 49.09 33.93 47.85
CA ASP A 28 48.34 33.39 46.72
C ASP A 28 48.56 31.86 46.65
N SER A 29 47.61 31.08 47.16
CA SER A 29 47.61 29.62 47.01
C SER A 29 47.10 29.24 45.62
N PRO A 30 47.88 28.55 44.77
CA PRO A 30 47.45 28.23 43.42
C PRO A 30 46.21 27.32 43.42
N PRO A 31 45.29 27.49 42.46
CA PRO A 31 44.02 26.75 42.42
C PRO A 31 44.26 25.24 42.34
N PRO A 32 43.43 24.43 43.02
CA PRO A 32 43.63 22.98 43.08
C PRO A 32 43.64 22.37 41.67
N PRO A 33 44.56 21.45 41.38
CA PRO A 33 44.73 20.91 40.04
C PRO A 33 43.46 20.19 39.57
N PRO A 34 43.14 20.24 38.26
CA PRO A 34 41.92 19.65 37.73
C PRO A 34 41.89 18.14 38.00
N LYS A 35 40.76 17.64 38.49
CA LYS A 35 40.54 16.21 38.75
C LYS A 35 40.60 15.45 37.42
N SER A 36 41.65 14.65 37.22
CA SER A 36 41.80 13.81 36.05
C SER A 36 41.25 12.40 36.32
N HIS A 37 40.52 11.84 35.35
CA HIS A 37 40.03 10.47 35.38
C HIS A 37 40.87 9.62 34.43
N LEU A 38 41.43 8.51 34.93
CA LEU A 38 42.14 7.52 34.11
C LEU A 38 41.13 6.75 33.26
N VAL A 39 41.11 7.05 31.95
CA VAL A 39 40.23 6.38 30.99
C VAL A 39 40.94 5.13 30.48
N VAL A 40 40.32 3.96 30.66
CA VAL A 40 40.82 2.68 30.14
C VAL A 40 40.07 2.38 28.85
N ALA A 41 40.80 2.06 27.78
CA ALA A 41 40.20 1.69 26.51
C ALA A 41 39.49 0.33 26.65
N GLY A 42 38.16 0.33 26.50
CA GLY A 42 37.32 -0.86 26.45
C GLY A 42 36.41 -0.81 25.23
N ALA A 43 35.75 -1.92 24.91
CA ALA A 43 34.77 -1.95 23.84
C ALA A 43 33.63 -0.97 24.17
N PHE A 44 33.44 0.03 23.30
CA PHE A 44 32.40 1.04 23.44
C PHE A 44 31.35 0.78 22.38
N GLU A 45 30.16 0.35 22.80
CA GLU A 45 29.02 0.14 21.92
C GLU A 45 28.13 1.38 21.92
N ALA A 46 28.10 2.08 20.80
CA ALA A 46 27.26 3.25 20.61
C ALA A 46 25.91 2.82 20.01
N ALA A 47 24.88 2.72 20.86
CA ALA A 47 23.51 2.49 20.41
C ALA A 47 22.83 3.84 20.10
N VAL A 48 22.45 4.05 18.85
CA VAL A 48 21.66 5.21 18.43
C VAL A 48 20.23 4.72 18.16
N LEU A 49 19.27 5.28 18.89
CA LEU A 49 17.85 5.03 18.66
C LEU A 49 17.37 5.97 17.56
N LEU A 50 16.84 5.41 16.47
CA LEU A 50 16.24 6.18 15.38
C LEU A 50 14.78 5.79 15.26
N ASP A 51 13.93 6.80 15.10
CA ASP A 51 12.53 6.61 14.79
C ASP A 51 12.38 6.39 13.28
N GLY A 52 11.71 5.31 12.91
CA GLY A 52 11.42 4.95 11.52
C GLY A 52 10.03 4.37 11.40
N ASN A 53 9.41 4.54 10.23
CA ASN A 53 8.15 3.90 9.91
C ASN A 53 8.40 2.73 8.95
N VAL A 54 7.74 1.61 9.20
CA VAL A 54 7.83 0.40 8.38
C VAL A 54 6.71 0.43 7.36
N GLN A 55 7.05 0.25 6.09
CA GLN A 55 6.08 0.08 5.01
C GLN A 55 6.22 -1.30 4.38
N SER A 56 5.14 -1.80 3.79
CA SER A 56 5.18 -3.04 3.02
C SER A 56 6.07 -2.85 1.79
N ILE A 57 6.91 -3.85 1.50
CA ILE A 57 7.78 -3.87 0.31
C ILE A 57 6.93 -3.93 -0.97
N GLY A 58 5.74 -4.54 -0.90
CA GLY A 58 4.76 -4.59 -1.98
C GLY A 58 3.37 -4.33 -1.45
N SER A 59 2.77 -3.21 -1.85
CA SER A 59 1.35 -2.92 -1.64
C SER A 59 0.76 -2.67 -3.00
N GLU A 60 -0.19 -3.52 -3.39
CA GLU A 60 -0.89 -3.41 -4.66
C GLU A 60 -2.39 -3.40 -4.37
N GLU A 61 -3.07 -2.39 -4.91
CA GLU A 61 -4.52 -2.26 -4.77
C GLU A 61 -5.19 -3.16 -5.80
N ILE A 62 -6.06 -4.06 -5.33
CA ILE A 62 -6.89 -4.87 -6.22
C ILE A 62 -8.17 -4.10 -6.49
N GLN A 63 -8.27 -3.52 -7.69
CA GLN A 63 -9.44 -2.76 -8.11
C GLN A 63 -10.18 -3.44 -9.26
N ILE A 64 -11.47 -3.67 -9.08
CA ILE A 64 -12.35 -4.24 -10.11
C ILE A 64 -13.13 -3.10 -10.75
N LYS A 65 -12.87 -2.83 -12.04
CA LYS A 65 -13.58 -1.82 -12.85
C LYS A 65 -14.32 -2.50 -14.01
N PRO A 66 -15.56 -2.93 -13.80
CA PRO A 66 -16.32 -3.54 -14.88
C PRO A 66 -16.72 -2.49 -15.92
N LYS A 67 -16.53 -2.81 -17.20
CA LYS A 67 -16.87 -1.92 -18.33
C LYS A 67 -18.30 -2.12 -18.83
N GLU A 68 -18.80 -3.36 -18.83
CA GLU A 68 -20.04 -3.71 -19.52
C GLU A 68 -21.20 -4.10 -18.60
N TRP A 69 -20.92 -4.44 -17.33
CA TRP A 69 -21.95 -5.00 -16.45
C TRP A 69 -22.29 -4.05 -15.30
N THR A 70 -23.59 -3.81 -15.14
CA THR A 70 -24.15 -2.81 -14.21
C THR A 70 -24.30 -3.34 -12.78
N THR A 71 -24.35 -4.66 -12.59
CA THR A 71 -24.62 -5.28 -11.28
C THR A 71 -23.65 -6.42 -11.02
N PHE A 72 -22.86 -6.31 -9.95
CA PHE A 72 -22.07 -7.39 -9.38
C PHE A 72 -22.61 -7.69 -8.00
N VAL A 73 -23.18 -8.88 -7.84
CA VAL A 73 -23.52 -9.40 -6.51
C VAL A 73 -22.33 -10.24 -6.05
N VAL A 74 -21.75 -9.85 -4.91
CA VAL A 74 -20.69 -10.63 -4.26
C VAL A 74 -21.38 -11.78 -3.53
N ASP A 75 -21.13 -13.01 -3.99
CA ASP A 75 -21.61 -14.23 -3.36
C ASP A 75 -20.75 -14.55 -2.12
N TRP A 76 -19.44 -14.40 -2.26
CA TRP A 76 -18.49 -14.67 -1.19
C TRP A 76 -17.28 -13.74 -1.28
N ALA A 77 -16.77 -13.33 -0.13
CA ALA A 77 -15.52 -12.60 -0.01
C ALA A 77 -14.70 -13.14 1.15
N ILE A 78 -13.39 -13.09 0.99
CA ILE A 78 -12.43 -13.48 2.03
C ILE A 78 -12.48 -12.52 3.23
N GLU A 79 -12.23 -13.06 4.42
CA GLU A 79 -12.12 -12.24 5.64
C GLU A 79 -10.95 -11.24 5.52
N SER A 80 -11.18 -10.00 5.94
CA SER A 80 -10.18 -8.94 5.89
C SER A 80 -8.97 -9.27 6.78
N GLY A 81 -7.76 -8.97 6.29
CA GLY A 81 -6.52 -9.20 7.06
C GLY A 81 -5.95 -10.63 6.96
N ARG A 82 -6.57 -11.51 6.16
CA ARG A 82 -6.01 -12.83 5.87
C ARG A 82 -4.80 -12.72 4.94
N SER A 83 -3.79 -13.58 5.15
CA SER A 83 -2.70 -13.76 4.18
C SER A 83 -3.22 -14.51 2.95
N VAL A 84 -2.92 -13.99 1.76
CA VAL A 84 -3.30 -14.55 0.46
C VAL A 84 -2.06 -14.71 -0.41
N LYS A 85 -2.09 -15.68 -1.32
CA LYS A 85 -1.08 -15.90 -2.35
C LYS A 85 -1.62 -15.50 -3.72
N ALA A 86 -0.71 -15.36 -4.68
CA ALA A 86 -1.08 -15.15 -6.07
C ALA A 86 -1.90 -16.35 -6.58
N GLY A 87 -3.08 -16.06 -7.13
CA GLY A 87 -4.03 -17.07 -7.64
C GLY A 87 -5.06 -17.54 -6.61
N ASP A 88 -4.99 -17.09 -5.35
CA ASP A 88 -6.05 -17.40 -4.38
C ASP A 88 -7.35 -16.65 -4.72
N GLU A 89 -8.48 -17.30 -4.44
CA GLU A 89 -9.79 -16.68 -4.59
C GLU A 89 -10.04 -15.67 -3.47
N ILE A 90 -10.25 -14.40 -3.83
CA ILE A 90 -10.45 -13.27 -2.90
C ILE A 90 -11.93 -12.89 -2.84
N VAL A 91 -12.59 -12.87 -4.00
CA VAL A 91 -14.00 -12.52 -4.17
C VAL A 91 -14.62 -13.44 -5.21
N ARG A 92 -15.78 -14.00 -4.86
CA ARG A 92 -16.66 -14.74 -5.77
C ARG A 92 -17.88 -13.89 -6.07
N PHE A 93 -18.21 -13.77 -7.33
CA PHE A 93 -19.44 -13.13 -7.79
C PHE A 93 -20.50 -14.18 -8.09
N GLU A 94 -21.76 -13.81 -7.92
CA GLU A 94 -22.89 -14.65 -8.33
C GLU A 94 -22.83 -14.87 -9.85
N SER A 95 -22.59 -16.11 -10.28
CA SER A 95 -22.38 -16.46 -11.70
C SER A 95 -23.65 -16.87 -12.42
N MET A 96 -24.76 -17.11 -11.70
CA MET A 96 -25.94 -17.79 -12.26
C MET A 96 -26.58 -17.03 -13.44
N THR A 97 -26.62 -15.70 -13.39
CA THR A 97 -27.12 -14.90 -14.52
C THR A 97 -26.15 -14.90 -15.69
N PHE A 98 -24.84 -14.85 -15.42
CA PHE A 98 -23.79 -14.85 -16.45
C PHE A 98 -23.72 -16.16 -17.20
N GLU A 99 -23.77 -17.30 -16.49
CA GLU A 99 -23.72 -18.63 -17.09
C GLU A 99 -24.92 -18.85 -18.01
N ARG A 100 -26.12 -18.47 -17.57
CA ARG A 100 -27.33 -18.58 -18.38
C ARG A 100 -27.29 -17.72 -19.64
N GLU A 101 -26.77 -16.49 -19.56
CA GLU A 101 -26.60 -15.63 -20.72
C GLU A 101 -25.56 -16.21 -21.67
N LEU A 102 -24.41 -16.66 -21.16
CA LEU A 102 -23.37 -17.30 -21.96
C LEU A 102 -23.89 -18.54 -22.69
N ASP A 103 -24.63 -19.40 -21.99
CA ASP A 103 -25.23 -20.61 -22.56
C ASP A 103 -26.23 -20.26 -23.67
N ALA A 104 -27.05 -19.22 -23.47
CA ALA A 104 -27.98 -18.73 -24.49
C ALA A 104 -27.24 -18.22 -25.73
N LEU A 105 -26.17 -17.44 -25.55
CA LEU A 105 -25.35 -16.95 -26.67
C LEU A 105 -24.66 -18.12 -27.40
N MET A 106 -24.15 -19.11 -26.67
CA MET A 106 -23.54 -20.30 -27.27
C MET A 106 -24.55 -21.11 -28.08
N LEU A 107 -25.77 -21.28 -27.55
CA LEU A 107 -26.84 -21.97 -28.26
C LEU A 107 -27.25 -21.22 -29.53
N GLU A 108 -27.37 -19.89 -29.46
CA GLU A 108 -27.68 -19.05 -30.62
C GLU A 108 -26.59 -19.17 -31.70
N LEU A 109 -25.32 -19.15 -31.31
CA LEU A 109 -24.19 -19.32 -32.22
C LEU A 109 -24.29 -20.68 -32.95
N VAL A 110 -24.54 -21.77 -32.23
CA VAL A 110 -24.69 -23.10 -32.82
C VAL A 110 -25.86 -23.14 -33.80
N SER A 111 -27.02 -22.61 -33.40
CA SER A 111 -28.21 -22.51 -34.27
C SER A 111 -27.92 -21.74 -35.56
N ASN A 112 -27.27 -20.59 -35.44
CA ASN A 112 -26.89 -19.76 -36.58
C ASN A 112 -25.92 -20.49 -37.51
N ASN A 113 -24.92 -21.19 -36.97
CA ASN A 113 -23.99 -22.00 -37.77
C ASN A 113 -24.69 -23.15 -38.50
N THR A 114 -25.64 -23.83 -37.84
CA THR A 114 -26.43 -24.89 -38.49
C THR A 114 -27.30 -24.32 -39.60
N SER A 115 -27.96 -23.18 -39.38
CA SER A 115 -28.75 -22.50 -40.40
C SER A 115 -27.89 -22.06 -41.59
N LEU A 116 -26.67 -21.57 -41.33
CA LEU A 116 -25.72 -21.19 -42.38
C LEU A 116 -25.30 -22.43 -43.19
N ALA A 117 -24.97 -23.53 -42.52
CA ALA A 117 -24.61 -24.79 -43.17
C ALA A 117 -25.75 -25.33 -44.05
N LEU A 118 -26.99 -25.27 -43.58
CA LEU A 118 -28.16 -25.66 -44.36
C LEU A 118 -28.32 -24.77 -45.60
N ALA A 119 -28.27 -23.44 -45.43
CA ALA A 119 -28.36 -22.49 -46.54
C ALA A 119 -27.27 -22.73 -47.59
N GLN A 120 -26.06 -23.10 -47.18
CA GLN A 120 -24.98 -23.47 -48.11
C GLN A 120 -25.25 -24.76 -48.87
N ILE A 121 -25.90 -25.75 -48.24
CA ILE A 121 -26.29 -27.00 -48.89
C ILE A 121 -27.40 -26.72 -49.91
N ASP A 122 -28.41 -25.94 -49.52
CA ASP A 122 -29.53 -25.56 -50.40
C ASP A 122 -29.04 -24.76 -51.60
N LEU A 123 -28.12 -23.82 -51.41
CA LEU A 123 -27.48 -23.07 -52.50
C LEU A 123 -26.83 -24.05 -53.50
N LYS A 124 -26.00 -24.98 -53.01
CA LYS A 124 -25.31 -25.97 -53.86
C LYS A 124 -26.28 -26.90 -54.58
N LEU A 125 -27.42 -27.23 -53.96
CA LEU A 125 -28.46 -28.02 -54.59
C LEU A 125 -29.11 -27.21 -55.72
N LEU A 126 -29.50 -25.97 -55.44
CA LEU A 126 -30.14 -25.08 -56.40
C LEU A 126 -29.25 -24.78 -57.61
N GLU A 127 -27.94 -24.56 -57.40
CA GLU A 127 -26.96 -24.41 -58.49
C GLU A 127 -26.94 -25.61 -59.44
N LYS A 128 -27.21 -26.83 -58.94
CA LYS A 128 -27.24 -28.05 -59.75
C LYS A 128 -28.59 -28.29 -60.42
N THR A 129 -29.70 -27.92 -59.78
CA THR A 129 -31.04 -28.15 -60.33
C THR A 129 -31.46 -27.05 -61.32
N ASN A 130 -31.05 -25.81 -61.09
CA ASN A 130 -31.37 -24.66 -61.94
C ASN A 130 -31.11 -24.90 -63.45
N PRO A 131 -29.97 -25.45 -63.91
CA PRO A 131 -29.79 -25.72 -65.34
C PRO A 131 -30.75 -26.78 -65.89
N LEU A 132 -31.12 -27.78 -65.09
CA LEU A 132 -32.08 -28.81 -65.51
C LEU A 132 -33.49 -28.22 -65.62
N ASP A 133 -33.86 -27.35 -64.69
CA ASP A 133 -35.14 -26.65 -64.69
C ASP A 133 -35.25 -25.68 -65.88
N LEU A 134 -34.16 -24.98 -66.23
CA LEU A 134 -34.08 -24.15 -67.43
C LEU A 134 -34.24 -24.98 -68.70
N GLU A 135 -33.53 -26.10 -68.83
CA GLU A 135 -33.66 -26.96 -70.01
C GLU A 135 -35.07 -27.56 -70.13
N ALA A 136 -35.68 -27.97 -69.02
CA ALA A 136 -37.05 -28.46 -69.01
C ALA A 136 -38.06 -27.38 -69.43
N ALA A 137 -37.88 -26.14 -68.97
CA ALA A 137 -38.69 -24.99 -69.36
C ALA A 137 -38.53 -24.64 -70.84
N GLU A 138 -37.30 -24.68 -71.37
CA GLU A 138 -37.03 -24.48 -72.80
C GLU A 138 -37.71 -25.55 -73.66
N ARG A 139 -37.61 -26.82 -73.26
CA ARG A 139 -38.27 -27.93 -73.97
C ARG A 139 -39.79 -27.80 -73.99
N THR A 140 -40.40 -27.42 -72.87
CA THR A 140 -41.85 -27.18 -72.81
C THR A 140 -42.28 -25.99 -73.65
N ALA A 141 -41.49 -24.91 -73.67
CA ALA A 141 -41.76 -23.75 -74.54
C ALA A 141 -41.66 -24.08 -76.03
N ALA A 142 -40.68 -24.91 -76.42
CA ALA A 142 -40.52 -25.36 -77.81
C ALA A 142 -41.72 -26.19 -78.28
N VAL A 143 -42.18 -27.16 -77.48
CA VAL A 143 -43.37 -27.97 -77.80
C VAL A 143 -44.63 -27.11 -77.94
N ALA A 144 -44.80 -26.10 -77.07
CA ALA A 144 -45.94 -25.19 -77.14
C ALA A 144 -45.94 -24.24 -78.36
N LEU A 145 -44.80 -24.05 -79.02
CA LEU A 145 -44.69 -23.26 -80.26
C LEU A 145 -44.90 -24.12 -81.52
N GLU A 146 -44.75 -25.44 -81.40
CA GLU A 146 -44.97 -26.40 -82.49
C GLU A 146 -46.43 -26.84 -82.62
N GLU A 147 -47.27 -26.58 -81.61
CA GLU A 147 -48.74 -26.73 -81.64
C GLU A 147 -49.45 -25.43 -82.09
#